data_AF-A0A9X6RJH2-F1
#
_entry.id   AF-A0A9X6RJH2-F1
#
_cell.length_a   1.000
_cell.length_b   1.000
_cell.length_c   1.000
_cell.angle_alpha   90.00
_cell.angle_beta   90.00
_cell.angle_gamma   90.00
#
_symmetry.space_group_name_H-M   'P 1'
#
loop_
_entity.id
_entity.type
_entity.pdbx_description
1 polymer ?
#
loop_
_entity_poly.entity_id
_entity_poly.type
_entity_poly.pdbx_seq_one_letter_code
_entity_poly.pdbx_strand_id
1 'polypeptide(L)'
;MKLISRNIDKFGSGTVSVTPEEAEDMWQAYNLIAEGDHVKASTIRKVNLESATGTSSSTRVRTTLTIEVQGVEFDTQASMLRVKGKNMAENDYVKMGAYHTVDLELNRKFSITKDVWDSVSLERLEFACDVAQHADLAAVVMQEGLSNVCLITPAMTTVRAKIDVSIPRKRKGNIAQHEKGMNKFFDAVIQAIIRHINFDVVKCVLLASPGFIKDQLFDYMMQWAAKMDEKKVLDNKSKFVLAHCSSGFKHSVKELLADPNLATRLSETKAAGEVRALESFYQMMHSEPARAYYGIVHVEKANETQAIELLLISDELFRSSDINQRKRYVKLVEAVKDYSGTVKIFSSMHVSGEQLGQLSGIAAILRFPMPEIEDDDKEDGHTSD
;
A
#
# COMPACT_ATOMS: atom_id res chain seq x y z
N MET A 1 -11.78 -2.40 7.78
CA MET A 1 -11.46 -2.69 9.21
C MET A 1 -12.66 -2.39 10.10
N LYS A 2 -13.05 -3.32 10.98
CA LYS A 2 -14.17 -3.10 11.89
C LYS A 2 -13.73 -2.56 13.25
N LEU A 3 -14.15 -1.34 13.58
CA LEU A 3 -13.95 -0.74 14.90
C LEU A 3 -14.90 -1.39 15.92
N ILE A 4 -14.36 -1.93 17.01
CA ILE A 4 -15.14 -2.52 18.11
C ILE A 4 -15.36 -1.50 19.22
N SER A 5 -14.29 -0.85 19.67
CA SER A 5 -14.35 0.15 20.74
C SER A 5 -13.25 1.19 20.57
N ARG A 6 -13.59 2.44 20.85
CA ARG A 6 -12.68 3.59 20.84
C ARG A 6 -12.78 4.29 22.19
N ASN A 7 -11.79 4.05 23.05
CA ASN A 7 -11.68 4.67 24.37
C ASN A 7 -10.45 5.58 24.37
N ILE A 8 -10.64 6.84 24.00
CA ILE A 8 -9.58 7.85 23.94
C ILE A 8 -9.93 8.97 24.90
N ASP A 9 -9.02 9.26 25.82
CA ASP A 9 -9.16 10.33 26.80
C ASP A 9 -8.95 11.71 26.15
N LYS A 10 -9.38 12.77 26.85
CA LYS A 10 -9.22 14.17 26.39
C LYS A 10 -7.76 14.57 26.16
N PHE A 11 -6.81 13.86 26.78
CA PHE A 11 -5.37 14.09 26.63
C PHE A 11 -4.75 13.32 25.46
N GLY A 12 -5.54 12.58 24.69
CA GLY A 12 -5.08 11.85 23.51
C GLY A 12 -4.55 10.44 23.80
N SER A 13 -4.40 10.04 25.05
CA SER A 13 -4.08 8.66 25.44
C SER A 13 -5.31 7.77 25.34
N GLY A 14 -5.15 6.52 24.88
CA GLY A 14 -6.32 5.65 24.78
C GLY A 14 -6.08 4.29 24.17
N THR A 15 -7.11 3.45 24.28
CA THR A 15 -7.16 2.11 23.72
C THR A 15 -8.22 2.03 22.62
N VAL A 16 -7.81 1.51 21.46
CA VAL A 16 -8.66 1.23 20.33
C VAL A 16 -8.66 -0.28 20.07
N SER A 17 -9.83 -0.89 19.96
CA SER A 17 -10.00 -2.31 19.62
C SER A 17 -10.61 -2.43 18.23
N VAL A 18 -9.97 -3.21 17.37
CA VAL A 18 -10.33 -3.40 15.97
C VAL A 18 -10.28 -4.87 15.59
N THR A 19 -11.05 -5.22 14.56
CA THR A 19 -10.96 -6.50 13.87
C THR A 19 -10.59 -6.24 12.41
N PRO A 20 -9.44 -6.74 11.93
CA PRO A 20 -9.09 -6.67 10.52
C PRO A 20 -9.90 -7.72 9.76
N GLU A 21 -10.67 -7.33 8.76
CA GLU A 21 -11.50 -8.22 7.94
C GLU A 21 -10.77 -8.57 6.63
N GLU A 22 -9.99 -7.63 6.10
CA GLU A 22 -9.30 -7.73 4.82
C GLU A 22 -7.78 -7.60 4.94
N ALA A 23 -7.06 -7.99 3.89
CA ALA A 23 -5.60 -7.88 3.81
C ALA A 23 -5.12 -6.41 3.94
N GLU A 24 -5.89 -5.45 3.43
CA GLU A 24 -5.58 -4.02 3.56
C GLU A 24 -5.64 -3.53 5.01
N ASP A 25 -6.54 -4.08 5.82
CA ASP A 25 -6.64 -3.71 7.23
C ASP A 25 -5.35 -4.04 7.98
N MET A 26 -4.65 -5.10 7.55
CA MET A 26 -3.36 -5.48 8.11
C MET A 26 -2.26 -4.46 7.76
N TRP A 27 -2.31 -3.88 6.55
CA TRP A 27 -1.44 -2.77 6.17
C TRP A 27 -1.75 -1.50 6.96
N GLN A 28 -3.03 -1.19 7.19
CA GLN A 28 -3.41 -0.07 8.04
C GLN A 28 -2.99 -0.29 9.49
N ALA A 29 -3.15 -1.51 10.02
CA ALA A 29 -2.65 -1.88 11.34
C ALA A 29 -1.11 -1.74 11.44
N TYR A 30 -0.37 -2.13 10.39
CA TYR A 30 1.08 -1.95 10.32
C TYR A 30 1.52 -0.48 10.34
N ASN A 31 0.72 0.41 9.74
CA ASN A 31 0.96 1.85 9.79
C ASN A 31 0.52 2.47 11.12
N LEU A 32 -0.45 1.87 11.80
CA LEU A 32 -0.94 2.35 13.09
C LEU A 32 -0.06 1.93 14.26
N ILE A 33 0.52 0.73 14.27
CA ILE A 33 1.33 0.24 15.40
C ILE A 33 2.76 0.78 15.31
N ALA A 34 3.21 1.50 16.34
CA ALA A 34 4.57 2.00 16.45
C ALA A 34 5.33 1.35 17.63
N GLU A 35 6.66 1.49 17.62
CA GLU A 35 7.49 1.10 18.75
C GLU A 35 7.13 1.91 20.01
N GLY A 36 7.06 1.23 21.16
CA GLY A 36 6.58 1.79 22.43
C GLY A 36 5.06 1.72 22.63
N ASP A 37 4.27 1.47 21.58
CA ASP A 37 2.83 1.23 21.74
C ASP A 37 2.58 -0.12 22.42
N HIS A 38 1.39 -0.29 23.03
CA HIS A 38 1.00 -1.55 23.66
C HIS A 38 -0.04 -2.27 22.82
N VAL A 39 0.21 -3.53 22.47
CA VAL A 39 -0.70 -4.37 21.68
C VAL A 39 -1.21 -5.54 22.51
N LYS A 40 -2.52 -5.69 22.58
CA LYS A 40 -3.20 -6.81 23.23
C LYS A 40 -3.89 -7.70 22.20
N ALA A 41 -3.43 -8.94 22.08
CA ALA A 41 -4.02 -9.91 21.14
C ALA A 41 -3.92 -11.35 21.65
N SER A 42 -4.67 -12.26 21.03
CA SER A 42 -4.62 -13.69 21.33
C SER A 42 -3.48 -14.37 20.58
N THR A 43 -2.63 -15.10 21.30
CA THR A 43 -1.55 -15.90 20.74
C THR A 43 -1.57 -17.34 21.26
N ILE A 44 -0.83 -18.21 20.58
CA ILE A 44 -0.64 -19.60 20.97
C ILE A 44 0.79 -19.75 21.48
N ARG A 45 0.95 -20.24 22.70
CA ARG A 45 2.26 -20.50 23.30
C ARG A 45 2.41 -21.98 23.60
N LYS A 46 3.58 -22.53 23.32
CA LYS A 46 3.98 -23.85 23.80
C LYS A 46 4.48 -23.69 25.24
N VAL A 47 3.77 -24.30 26.17
CA VAL A 47 4.12 -24.31 27.61
C VAL A 47 4.71 -25.69 27.91
N ASN A 48 5.92 -25.70 28.45
CA ASN A 48 6.54 -26.92 28.94
C ASN A 48 6.23 -26.99 30.45
N LEU A 49 5.51 -28.03 30.84
CA LEU A 49 5.22 -28.35 32.23
C LEU A 49 6.10 -29.53 32.63
N GLU A 50 6.98 -29.30 33.60
CA GLU A 50 7.73 -30.37 34.26
C GLU A 50 6.90 -30.90 35.43
N SER A 51 6.59 -32.19 35.39
CA SER A 51 5.87 -32.86 36.47
C SER A 51 6.82 -33.18 37.63
N ALA A 52 6.32 -33.29 38.86
CA ALA A 52 7.13 -33.64 40.03
C ALA A 52 7.90 -34.97 39.90
N THR A 53 7.48 -35.83 38.98
CA THR A 53 8.09 -37.11 38.59
C THR A 53 9.20 -36.99 37.53
N GLY A 54 9.56 -35.78 37.08
CA GLY A 54 10.63 -35.52 36.11
C GLY A 54 10.23 -35.66 34.64
N THR A 55 8.97 -36.01 34.34
CA THR A 55 8.48 -36.08 32.96
C THR A 55 8.11 -34.68 32.45
N SER A 56 8.73 -34.26 31.35
CA SER A 56 8.40 -33.01 30.66
C SER A 56 7.27 -33.24 29.66
N SER A 57 6.17 -32.49 29.80
CA SER A 57 5.06 -32.50 28.85
C SER A 57 4.93 -31.12 28.23
N SER A 58 4.68 -31.06 26.92
CA SER A 58 4.50 -29.79 26.23
C SER A 58 3.09 -29.65 25.70
N THR A 59 2.37 -28.62 26.15
CA THR A 59 1.01 -28.32 25.71
C THR A 59 0.96 -26.97 24.99
N ARG A 60 0.11 -26.85 23.97
CA ARG A 60 -0.11 -25.57 23.27
C ARG A 60 -1.32 -24.90 23.88
N VAL A 61 -1.12 -23.76 24.53
CA VAL A 61 -2.18 -23.01 25.21
C VAL A 61 -2.42 -21.70 24.47
N ARG A 62 -3.69 -21.37 24.27
CA ARG A 62 -4.11 -20.08 23.71
C ARG A 62 -4.27 -19.09 24.85
N THR A 63 -3.56 -17.97 24.76
CA THR A 63 -3.51 -16.95 25.81
C THR A 63 -3.68 -15.57 25.18
N THR A 64 -4.11 -14.58 25.96
CA THR A 64 -4.13 -13.19 25.52
C THR A 64 -2.98 -12.47 26.19
N LEU A 65 -2.07 -11.90 25.40
CA LEU A 65 -0.89 -11.21 25.90
C LEU A 65 -0.99 -9.73 25.56
N THR A 66 -0.48 -8.90 26.48
CA THR A 66 -0.32 -7.46 26.27
C THR A 66 1.17 -7.21 26.16
N ILE A 67 1.63 -6.89 24.95
CA ILE A 67 3.04 -6.68 24.66
C ILE A 67 3.33 -5.20 24.41
N GLU A 68 4.44 -4.71 24.94
CA GLU A 68 5.06 -3.45 24.52
C GLU A 68 5.83 -3.71 23.24
N VAL A 69 5.48 -2.99 22.18
CA VAL A 69 6.00 -3.20 20.83
C VAL A 69 7.44 -2.70 20.73
N GLN A 70 8.32 -3.58 20.26
CA GLN A 70 9.72 -3.25 19.96
C GLN A 70 10.05 -3.38 18.47
N GLY A 71 9.19 -4.02 17.69
CA GLY A 71 9.37 -4.11 16.25
C GLY A 71 8.14 -4.71 15.59
N VAL A 72 7.87 -4.28 14.36
CA VAL A 72 6.72 -4.74 13.59
C VAL A 72 7.18 -5.14 12.20
N GLU A 73 6.83 -6.36 11.79
CA GLU A 73 7.15 -6.91 10.48
C GLU A 73 5.84 -7.23 9.75
N PHE A 74 5.70 -6.73 8.52
CA PHE A 74 4.56 -7.01 7.67
C PHE A 74 4.96 -7.87 6.47
N ASP A 75 4.27 -9.00 6.29
CA ASP A 75 4.42 -9.83 5.09
C ASP A 75 3.34 -9.46 4.07
N THR A 76 3.76 -8.84 2.96
CA THR A 76 2.87 -8.42 1.87
C THR A 76 2.18 -9.57 1.16
N GLN A 77 2.80 -10.75 1.08
CA GLN A 77 2.23 -11.89 0.36
C GLN A 77 1.26 -12.67 1.23
N ALA A 78 1.64 -12.92 2.48
CA ALA A 78 0.79 -13.61 3.45
C ALA A 78 -0.27 -12.69 4.10
N SER A 79 -0.15 -11.37 3.93
CA SER A 79 -0.99 -10.36 4.58
C SER A 79 -1.04 -10.56 6.10
N MET A 80 0.11 -10.90 6.68
CA MET A 80 0.26 -11.22 8.09
C MET A 80 1.16 -10.19 8.77
N LEU A 81 0.72 -9.70 9.93
CA LEU A 81 1.47 -8.73 10.73
C LEU A 81 2.06 -9.41 11.96
N ARG A 82 3.38 -9.37 12.09
CA ARG A 82 4.10 -9.90 13.25
C ARG A 82 4.57 -8.75 14.13
N VAL A 83 4.13 -8.77 15.38
CA VAL A 83 4.47 -7.75 16.37
C VAL A 83 5.38 -8.38 17.41
N LYS A 84 6.64 -7.94 17.46
CA LYS A 84 7.63 -8.38 18.46
C LYS A 84 7.60 -7.43 19.64
N GLY A 85 7.61 -7.98 20.85
CA GLY A 85 7.54 -7.17 22.05
C GLY A 85 7.80 -7.90 23.35
N LYS A 86 7.75 -7.16 24.44
CA LYS A 86 7.88 -7.70 25.81
C LYS A 86 6.52 -7.72 26.50
N ASN A 87 6.25 -8.79 27.24
CA ASN A 87 4.99 -8.90 27.97
C ASN A 87 4.93 -7.91 29.14
N MET A 88 3.91 -7.06 29.16
CA MET A 88 3.71 -6.02 30.18
C MET A 88 2.64 -6.35 31.22
N ALA A 89 1.87 -7.43 31.01
CA ALA A 89 0.83 -7.85 31.93
C ALA A 89 1.14 -9.25 32.48
N GLU A 90 0.86 -9.46 33.77
CA GLU A 90 1.02 -10.79 34.36
C GLU A 90 0.08 -11.78 33.66
N ASN A 91 0.61 -12.95 33.32
CA ASN A 91 -0.13 -14.00 32.66
C ASN A 91 0.32 -15.34 33.24
N ASP A 92 -0.63 -16.24 33.44
CA ASP A 92 -0.43 -17.58 34.02
C ASP A 92 0.71 -18.36 33.36
N TYR A 93 0.98 -18.11 32.07
CA TYR A 93 1.96 -18.85 31.28
C TYR A 93 3.16 -18.03 30.82
N VAL A 94 3.17 -16.71 31.05
CA VAL A 94 4.20 -15.80 30.54
C VAL A 94 4.63 -14.82 31.61
N LYS A 95 5.91 -14.91 32.00
CA LYS A 95 6.52 -13.98 32.94
C LYS A 95 6.49 -12.54 32.38
N MET A 96 6.34 -11.59 33.29
CA MET A 96 6.52 -10.16 33.00
C MET A 96 7.91 -9.92 32.39
N GLY A 97 7.97 -9.07 31.36
CA GLY A 97 9.20 -8.74 30.63
C GLY A 97 9.70 -9.80 29.65
N ALA A 98 9.04 -10.97 29.56
CA ALA A 98 9.44 -12.00 28.60
C ALA A 98 9.12 -11.58 27.16
N TYR A 99 10.05 -11.84 26.24
CA TYR A 99 9.86 -11.58 24.82
C TYR A 99 8.82 -12.53 24.22
N HIS A 100 7.98 -11.99 23.34
CA HIS A 100 7.03 -12.74 22.56
C HIS A 100 6.78 -12.07 21.22
N THR A 101 6.47 -12.89 20.21
CA THR A 101 6.01 -12.42 18.90
C THR A 101 4.54 -12.76 18.77
N VAL A 102 3.72 -11.75 18.57
CA VAL A 102 2.28 -11.85 18.34
C VAL A 102 2.03 -11.80 16.85
N ASP A 103 1.52 -12.88 16.28
CA ASP A 103 1.02 -12.89 14.91
C ASP A 103 -0.45 -12.43 14.92
N LEU A 104 -0.72 -11.28 14.31
CA LEU A 104 -2.09 -10.83 14.10
C LEU A 104 -2.68 -11.55 12.88
N GLU A 105 -3.91 -12.03 13.03
CA GLU A 105 -4.63 -12.78 12.00
C GLU A 105 -5.90 -12.02 11.60
N LEU A 106 -6.35 -12.24 10.35
CA LEU A 106 -7.63 -11.77 9.86
C LEU A 106 -8.78 -12.31 10.73
N ASN A 107 -9.83 -11.52 10.86
CA ASN A 107 -11.04 -11.77 11.64
C ASN A 107 -10.82 -12.02 13.14
N ARG A 108 -9.63 -11.68 13.67
CA ARG A 108 -9.35 -11.72 15.11
C ARG A 108 -9.20 -10.32 15.67
N LYS A 109 -9.92 -10.05 16.76
CA LYS A 109 -9.81 -8.78 17.47
C LYS A 109 -8.44 -8.61 18.10
N PHE A 110 -7.88 -7.42 17.99
CA PHE A 110 -6.74 -6.96 18.77
C PHE A 110 -7.00 -5.55 19.27
N SER A 111 -6.25 -5.12 20.29
CA SER A 111 -6.35 -3.77 20.85
C SER A 111 -5.00 -3.11 20.82
N ILE A 112 -4.98 -1.85 20.39
CA ILE A 112 -3.80 -0.97 20.40
C ILE A 112 -4.03 0.07 21.49
N THR A 113 -3.07 0.22 22.39
CA THR A 113 -3.05 1.31 23.37
C THR A 113 -1.86 2.19 23.07
N LYS A 114 -2.12 3.48 22.93
CA LYS A 114 -1.12 4.50 22.65
C LYS A 114 -1.15 5.58 23.72
N ASP A 115 0.01 6.15 23.99
CA ASP A 115 0.15 7.31 24.87
C ASP A 115 -0.43 8.56 24.21
N VAL A 116 -0.27 8.70 22.88
CA VAL A 116 -0.81 9.81 22.11
C VAL A 116 -1.36 9.29 20.78
N TRP A 117 -2.66 9.54 20.56
CA TRP A 117 -3.33 9.36 19.27
C TRP A 117 -3.27 10.65 18.47
N ASP A 118 -2.31 10.72 17.55
CA ASP A 118 -2.12 11.86 16.65
C ASP A 118 -3.30 11.98 15.64
N SER A 119 -3.55 13.19 15.13
CA SER A 119 -4.61 13.45 14.12
C SER A 119 -4.49 12.53 12.90
N VAL A 120 -3.27 12.32 12.40
CA VAL A 120 -2.94 11.42 11.28
C VAL A 120 -3.30 9.95 11.60
N SER A 121 -3.11 9.52 12.85
CA SER A 121 -3.44 8.15 13.26
C SER A 121 -4.96 7.93 13.33
N LEU A 122 -5.70 8.96 13.76
CA LEU A 122 -7.17 8.93 13.82
C LEU A 122 -7.80 8.95 12.43
N GLU A 123 -7.34 9.83 11.54
CA GLU A 123 -7.80 9.85 10.15
C GLU A 123 -7.52 8.53 9.44
N ARG A 124 -6.36 7.90 9.72
CA ARG A 124 -6.03 6.59 9.18
C ARG A 124 -6.96 5.49 9.71
N LEU A 125 -7.30 5.53 10.99
CA LEU A 125 -8.27 4.62 11.59
C LEU A 125 -9.65 4.79 10.95
N GLU A 126 -10.10 6.02 10.75
CA GLU A 126 -11.37 6.34 10.10
C GLU A 126 -11.38 5.90 8.64
N PHE A 127 -10.29 6.15 7.90
CA PHE A 127 -10.10 5.64 6.54
C PHE A 127 -10.13 4.11 6.47
N ALA A 128 -9.49 3.42 7.42
CA ALA A 128 -9.51 1.96 7.48
C ALA A 128 -10.91 1.40 7.80
N CYS A 129 -11.80 2.20 8.40
CA CYS A 129 -13.16 1.80 8.74
C CYS A 129 -14.21 2.12 7.67
N ASP A 130 -13.87 2.97 6.69
CA ASP A 130 -14.81 3.41 5.66
C ASP A 130 -14.93 2.36 4.54
N VAL A 131 -16.06 1.65 4.53
CA VAL A 131 -16.37 0.59 3.57
C VAL A 131 -16.50 1.13 2.14
N ALA A 132 -16.85 2.40 1.97
CA ALA A 132 -17.12 2.99 0.65
C ALA A 132 -15.86 3.12 -0.23
N GLN A 133 -14.67 3.08 0.37
CA GLN A 133 -13.40 3.33 -0.33
C GLN A 133 -12.67 2.06 -0.78
N HIS A 134 -13.18 0.86 -0.46
CA HIS A 134 -12.56 -0.46 -0.75
C HIS A 134 -12.77 -0.95 -2.19
N ALA A 135 -12.68 -0.04 -3.16
CA ALA A 135 -12.86 -0.39 -4.56
C ALA A 135 -11.56 -0.93 -5.17
N ASP A 136 -11.41 -2.25 -5.21
CA ASP A 136 -10.27 -2.89 -5.86
C ASP A 136 -10.31 -2.79 -7.38
N LEU A 137 -9.14 -2.50 -7.94
CA LEU A 137 -8.89 -2.48 -9.37
C LEU A 137 -7.90 -3.60 -9.70
N ALA A 138 -8.23 -4.45 -10.67
CA ALA A 138 -7.24 -5.40 -11.19
C ALA A 138 -6.57 -4.79 -12.43
N ALA A 139 -5.26 -4.98 -12.57
CA ALA A 139 -4.52 -4.58 -13.76
C ALA A 139 -3.65 -5.73 -14.25
N VAL A 140 -3.82 -6.11 -15.50
CA VAL A 140 -3.02 -7.12 -16.19
C VAL A 140 -2.18 -6.40 -17.23
N VAL A 141 -0.91 -6.24 -16.93
CA VAL A 141 0.06 -5.61 -17.84
C VAL A 141 0.83 -6.70 -18.55
N MET A 142 0.88 -6.65 -19.88
CA MET A 142 1.47 -7.71 -20.69
C MET A 142 2.36 -7.16 -21.81
N GLN A 143 3.32 -7.97 -22.22
CA GLN A 143 4.13 -7.84 -23.42
C GLN A 143 4.35 -9.25 -23.99
N GLU A 144 4.97 -9.37 -25.17
CA GLU A 144 5.26 -10.70 -25.73
C GLU A 144 6.15 -11.51 -24.78
N GLY A 145 5.58 -12.54 -24.17
CA GLY A 145 6.28 -13.47 -23.29
C GLY A 145 6.35 -13.08 -21.82
N LEU A 146 5.85 -11.91 -21.42
CA LEU A 146 5.78 -11.51 -20.00
C LEU A 146 4.42 -10.91 -19.69
N SER A 147 3.80 -11.36 -18.60
CA SER A 147 2.58 -10.74 -18.06
C SER A 147 2.66 -10.63 -16.54
N ASN A 148 2.19 -9.50 -16.01
CA ASN A 148 2.07 -9.25 -14.59
C ASN A 148 0.61 -8.99 -14.25
N VAL A 149 0.02 -9.88 -13.44
CA VAL A 149 -1.32 -9.72 -12.88
C VAL A 149 -1.18 -9.01 -11.55
N CYS A 150 -1.67 -7.78 -11.49
CA CYS A 150 -1.59 -6.90 -10.34
C CYS A 150 -3.00 -6.65 -9.78
N LEU A 151 -3.09 -6.61 -8.45
CA LEU A 151 -4.26 -6.09 -7.74
C LEU A 151 -3.88 -4.75 -7.11
N ILE A 152 -4.57 -3.70 -7.54
CA ILE A 152 -4.42 -2.33 -7.09
C ILE A 152 -5.54 -2.08 -6.09
N THR A 153 -5.14 -2.11 -4.83
CA THR A 153 -5.97 -1.67 -3.72
C THR A 153 -5.76 -0.17 -3.49
N PRO A 154 -6.64 0.52 -2.75
CA PRO A 154 -6.43 1.91 -2.35
C PRO A 154 -5.10 2.19 -1.62
N ALA A 155 -4.52 1.17 -0.97
CA ALA A 155 -3.31 1.33 -0.16
C ALA A 155 -2.07 0.63 -0.71
N MET A 156 -2.18 -0.37 -1.58
CA MET A 156 -1.03 -1.13 -2.09
C MET A 156 -1.26 -1.67 -3.50
N THR A 157 -0.17 -1.79 -4.28
CA THR A 157 -0.19 -2.51 -5.56
C THR A 157 0.52 -3.85 -5.39
N THR A 158 -0.24 -4.95 -5.35
CA THR A 158 0.33 -6.29 -5.19
C THR A 158 0.41 -7.02 -6.52
N VAL A 159 1.59 -7.57 -6.84
CA VAL A 159 1.75 -8.47 -7.99
C VAL A 159 1.37 -9.88 -7.54
N ARG A 160 0.24 -10.38 -8.03
CA ARG A 160 -0.29 -11.71 -7.63
C ARG A 160 0.29 -12.84 -8.46
N ALA A 161 0.58 -12.58 -9.73
CA ALA A 161 1.22 -13.54 -10.61
C ALA A 161 2.15 -12.84 -11.61
N LYS A 162 3.35 -13.39 -11.77
CA LYS A 162 4.27 -13.06 -12.84
C LYS A 162 4.37 -14.27 -13.76
N ILE A 163 4.00 -14.08 -15.02
CA ILE A 163 4.03 -15.12 -16.05
C ILE A 163 5.18 -14.76 -16.99
N ASP A 164 6.11 -15.68 -17.14
CA ASP A 164 7.25 -15.56 -18.04
C ASP A 164 7.28 -16.79 -18.94
N VAL A 165 7.06 -16.59 -20.23
CA VAL A 165 7.01 -17.62 -21.26
C VAL A 165 7.89 -17.18 -22.42
N SER A 166 8.90 -17.98 -22.73
CA SER A 166 9.75 -17.72 -23.89
C SER A 166 8.99 -17.97 -25.19
N ILE A 167 8.58 -16.89 -25.86
CA ILE A 167 7.89 -16.96 -27.15
C ILE A 167 8.93 -16.97 -28.28
N PRO A 168 8.97 -18.01 -29.14
CA PRO A 168 9.88 -18.05 -30.28
C PRO A 168 9.64 -16.88 -31.22
N ARG A 169 10.70 -16.21 -31.71
CA ARG A 169 10.55 -15.10 -32.67
C ARG A 169 9.95 -15.58 -33.99
N LYS A 170 9.15 -14.72 -34.63
CA LYS A 170 8.64 -14.96 -36.00
C LYS A 170 9.80 -15.04 -36.98
N ARG A 171 10.06 -16.24 -37.52
CA ARG A 171 11.01 -16.50 -38.62
C ARG A 171 10.27 -17.17 -39.76
N LYS A 172 10.76 -16.96 -40.99
CA LYS A 172 10.21 -17.60 -42.20
C LYS A 172 10.33 -19.13 -42.03
N GLY A 173 9.20 -19.82 -41.83
CA GLY A 173 9.11 -21.27 -41.53
C GLY A 173 8.60 -21.64 -40.12
N ASN A 174 8.73 -20.76 -39.12
CA ASN A 174 8.39 -21.05 -37.71
C ASN A 174 7.15 -20.29 -37.19
N ILE A 175 6.27 -19.85 -38.08
CA ILE A 175 5.08 -19.05 -37.72
C ILE A 175 4.13 -19.87 -36.83
N ALA A 176 3.90 -21.14 -37.16
CA ALA A 176 3.03 -22.03 -36.37
C ALA A 176 3.56 -22.27 -34.94
N GLN A 177 4.88 -22.29 -34.74
CA GLN A 177 5.48 -22.44 -33.41
C GLN A 177 5.30 -21.17 -32.57
N HIS A 178 5.39 -20.01 -33.21
CA HIS A 178 5.13 -18.72 -32.55
C HIS A 178 3.67 -18.62 -32.09
N GLU A 179 2.70 -18.93 -32.98
CA GLU A 179 1.27 -18.92 -32.61
C GLU A 179 0.95 -19.91 -31.48
N LYS A 180 1.52 -21.12 -31.53
CA LYS A 180 1.36 -22.10 -30.44
C LYS A 180 1.97 -21.60 -29.11
N GLY A 181 3.09 -20.87 -29.18
CA GLY A 181 3.70 -20.23 -28.03
C GLY A 181 2.80 -19.13 -27.44
N MET A 182 2.20 -18.31 -28.31
CA MET A 182 1.29 -17.23 -27.90
C MET A 182 0.01 -17.76 -27.26
N ASN A 183 -0.60 -18.81 -27.83
CA ASN A 183 -1.80 -19.43 -27.24
C ASN A 183 -1.52 -20.00 -25.85
N LYS A 184 -0.37 -20.67 -25.66
CA LYS A 184 0.07 -21.15 -24.33
C LYS A 184 0.26 -20.00 -23.34
N PHE A 185 0.81 -18.88 -23.80
CA PHE A 185 0.97 -17.68 -22.98
C PHE A 185 -0.40 -17.12 -22.58
N PHE A 186 -1.34 -16.99 -23.51
CA PHE A 186 -2.71 -16.54 -23.21
C PHE A 186 -3.45 -17.48 -22.26
N ASP A 187 -3.32 -18.80 -22.43
CA ASP A 187 -3.91 -19.79 -21.50
C ASP A 187 -3.38 -19.58 -20.07
N ALA A 188 -2.08 -19.37 -19.91
CA ALA A 188 -1.47 -19.11 -18.61
C ALA A 188 -1.96 -17.80 -17.98
N VAL A 189 -2.15 -16.74 -18.80
CA VAL A 189 -2.68 -15.45 -18.34
C VAL A 189 -4.13 -15.58 -17.88
N ILE A 190 -4.98 -16.25 -18.66
CA ILE A 190 -6.39 -16.47 -18.31
C ILE A 190 -6.51 -17.27 -17.00
N GLN A 191 -5.71 -18.33 -16.84
CA GLN A 191 -5.70 -19.11 -15.61
C GLN A 191 -5.27 -18.27 -14.40
N ALA A 192 -4.28 -17.38 -14.56
CA ALA A 192 -3.87 -16.49 -13.48
C ALA A 192 -4.95 -15.46 -13.13
N ILE A 193 -5.64 -14.90 -14.12
CA ILE A 193 -6.79 -13.99 -13.90
C ILE A 193 -7.86 -14.69 -13.05
N ILE A 194 -8.29 -15.89 -13.46
CA ILE A 194 -9.36 -16.63 -12.76
C ILE A 194 -8.94 -17.03 -11.35
N ARG A 195 -7.67 -17.38 -11.14
CA ARG A 195 -7.17 -17.83 -9.84
C ARG A 195 -7.00 -16.69 -8.84
N HIS A 196 -6.58 -15.51 -9.30
CA HIS A 196 -6.14 -14.43 -8.42
C HIS A 196 -7.09 -13.23 -8.36
N ILE A 197 -7.98 -13.05 -9.34
CA ILE A 197 -8.92 -11.94 -9.39
C ILE A 197 -10.30 -12.43 -8.98
N ASN A 198 -10.81 -11.89 -7.87
CA ASN A 198 -12.21 -12.08 -7.49
C ASN A 198 -13.07 -11.01 -8.16
N PHE A 199 -13.86 -11.42 -9.16
CA PHE A 199 -14.71 -10.49 -9.93
C PHE A 199 -15.85 -9.88 -9.12
N ASP A 200 -16.21 -10.43 -7.96
CA ASP A 200 -17.29 -9.86 -7.13
C ASP A 200 -16.81 -8.61 -6.39
N VAL A 201 -15.54 -8.58 -5.99
CA VAL A 201 -14.91 -7.47 -5.25
C VAL A 201 -14.39 -6.40 -6.21
N VAL A 202 -13.81 -6.81 -7.33
CA VAL A 202 -13.14 -5.90 -8.27
C VAL A 202 -14.17 -5.10 -9.08
N LYS A 203 -14.02 -3.76 -9.09
CA LYS A 203 -14.85 -2.87 -9.91
C LYS A 203 -14.54 -2.99 -11.40
N CYS A 204 -13.26 -3.06 -11.75
CA CYS A 204 -12.79 -3.05 -13.14
C CYS A 204 -11.49 -3.87 -13.29
N VAL A 205 -11.31 -4.49 -14.46
CA VAL A 205 -10.10 -5.23 -14.84
C VAL A 205 -9.46 -4.52 -16.04
N LEU A 206 -8.31 -3.90 -15.83
CA LEU A 206 -7.52 -3.28 -16.89
C LEU A 206 -6.69 -4.33 -17.62
N LEU A 207 -6.81 -4.38 -18.95
CA LEU A 207 -5.96 -5.18 -19.83
C LEU A 207 -5.06 -4.23 -20.63
N ALA A 208 -3.77 -4.26 -20.33
CA ALA A 208 -2.81 -3.30 -20.85
C ALA A 208 -1.66 -3.98 -21.57
N SER A 209 -1.33 -3.49 -22.77
CA SER A 209 -0.18 -3.96 -23.54
C SER A 209 0.38 -2.89 -24.48
N PRO A 210 1.65 -2.98 -24.86
CA PRO A 210 2.14 -2.27 -26.04
C PRO A 210 1.55 -2.92 -27.30
N GLY A 211 0.93 -2.11 -28.16
CA GLY A 211 0.33 -2.56 -29.42
C GLY A 211 -0.98 -3.34 -29.25
N PHE A 212 -1.12 -4.44 -30.00
CA PHE A 212 -2.39 -5.14 -30.22
C PHE A 212 -2.60 -6.41 -29.35
N ILE A 213 -1.68 -6.69 -28.43
CA ILE A 213 -1.69 -7.95 -27.65
C ILE A 213 -2.90 -8.01 -26.72
N LYS A 214 -3.28 -6.88 -26.10
CA LYS A 214 -4.49 -6.75 -25.28
C LYS A 214 -5.76 -7.13 -26.04
N ASP A 215 -5.86 -6.74 -27.31
CA ASP A 215 -7.05 -6.97 -28.13
C ASP A 215 -7.12 -8.45 -28.51
N GLN A 216 -5.98 -9.04 -28.90
CA GLN A 216 -5.85 -10.48 -29.16
C GLN A 216 -6.16 -11.34 -27.93
N LEU A 217 -5.65 -10.96 -26.75
CA LEU A 217 -5.94 -11.67 -25.51
C LEU A 217 -7.43 -11.58 -25.17
N PHE A 218 -8.04 -10.40 -25.32
CA PHE A 218 -9.45 -10.21 -25.02
C PHE A 218 -10.35 -11.08 -25.91
N ASP A 219 -10.09 -11.10 -27.22
CA ASP A 219 -10.82 -11.96 -28.15
C ASP A 219 -10.60 -13.44 -27.85
N TYR A 220 -9.36 -13.84 -27.55
CA TYR A 220 -9.02 -15.21 -27.18
C TYR A 220 -9.71 -15.64 -25.87
N MET A 221 -9.73 -14.76 -24.87
CA MET A 221 -10.40 -14.98 -23.60
C MET A 221 -11.92 -15.13 -23.76
N MET A 222 -12.54 -14.32 -24.61
CA MET A 222 -13.98 -14.44 -24.92
C MET A 222 -14.29 -15.77 -25.62
N GLN A 223 -13.46 -16.19 -26.58
CA GLN A 223 -13.62 -17.49 -27.25
C GLN A 223 -13.39 -18.67 -26.29
N TRP A 224 -12.40 -18.56 -25.41
CA TRP A 224 -12.10 -19.57 -24.40
C TRP A 224 -13.24 -19.70 -23.38
N ALA A 225 -13.76 -18.56 -22.89
CA ALA A 225 -14.87 -18.53 -21.96
C ALA A 225 -16.16 -19.13 -22.56
N ALA A 226 -16.43 -18.87 -23.84
CA ALA A 226 -17.55 -19.46 -24.56
C ALA A 226 -17.40 -20.99 -24.77
N LYS A 227 -16.17 -21.49 -24.91
CA LYS A 227 -15.89 -22.94 -25.06
C LYS A 227 -15.97 -23.70 -23.74
N MET A 228 -15.53 -23.07 -22.64
CA MET A 228 -15.47 -23.69 -21.31
C MET A 228 -16.72 -23.42 -20.46
N ASP A 229 -17.67 -22.63 -20.95
CA ASP A 229 -18.88 -22.18 -20.25
C ASP A 229 -18.60 -21.51 -18.88
N GLU A 230 -17.51 -20.74 -18.81
CA GLU A 230 -17.09 -20.06 -17.57
C GLU A 230 -17.90 -18.77 -17.37
N LYS A 231 -19.04 -18.90 -16.69
CA LYS A 231 -19.99 -17.79 -16.44
C LYS A 231 -19.37 -16.56 -15.79
N LYS A 232 -18.38 -16.74 -14.91
CA LYS A 232 -17.70 -15.64 -14.20
C LYS A 232 -17.09 -14.60 -15.13
N VAL A 233 -16.53 -15.04 -16.27
CA VAL A 233 -15.89 -14.15 -17.25
C VAL A 233 -16.93 -13.55 -18.20
N LEU A 234 -17.93 -14.34 -18.60
CA LEU A 234 -18.99 -13.90 -19.51
C LEU A 234 -19.91 -12.85 -18.88
N ASP A 235 -20.30 -13.06 -17.62
CA ASP A 235 -21.18 -12.15 -16.87
C ASP A 235 -20.48 -10.81 -16.56
N ASN A 236 -19.16 -10.84 -16.40
CA ASN A 236 -18.34 -9.66 -16.06
C ASN A 236 -17.65 -9.02 -17.28
N LYS A 237 -18.13 -9.27 -18.50
CA LYS A 237 -17.52 -8.73 -19.73
C LYS A 237 -17.38 -7.20 -19.71
N SER A 238 -18.35 -6.49 -19.13
CA SER A 238 -18.36 -5.02 -19.05
C SER A 238 -17.29 -4.44 -18.12
N LYS A 239 -16.73 -5.27 -17.22
CA LYS A 239 -15.67 -4.85 -16.29
C LYS A 239 -14.29 -4.82 -16.94
N PHE A 240 -14.11 -5.46 -18.10
CA PHE A 240 -12.82 -5.45 -18.80
C PHE A 240 -12.65 -4.16 -19.60
N VAL A 241 -11.55 -3.47 -19.34
CA VAL A 241 -11.20 -2.23 -20.05
C VAL A 241 -9.84 -2.40 -20.69
N LEU A 242 -9.78 -2.13 -22.00
CA LEU A 242 -8.56 -2.23 -22.79
C LEU A 242 -7.81 -0.90 -22.72
N ALA A 243 -6.52 -0.97 -22.45
CA ALA A 243 -5.66 0.20 -22.26
C ALA A 243 -4.31 0.04 -22.97
N HIS A 244 -3.73 1.16 -23.39
CA HIS A 244 -2.38 1.16 -23.96
C HIS A 244 -1.35 1.25 -22.82
N CYS A 245 -0.21 0.59 -22.96
CA CYS A 245 0.93 0.83 -22.07
C CYS A 245 2.26 0.69 -22.81
N SER A 246 3.29 1.37 -22.31
CA SER A 246 4.64 1.34 -22.88
C SER A 246 5.34 -0.02 -22.75
N SER A 247 5.14 -0.73 -21.63
CA SER A 247 5.81 -2.01 -21.36
C SER A 247 4.94 -3.00 -20.58
N GLY A 248 5.36 -4.26 -20.48
CA GLY A 248 4.67 -5.31 -19.71
C GLY A 248 5.02 -5.37 -18.21
N PHE A 249 5.73 -4.39 -17.65
CA PHE A 249 6.26 -4.42 -16.27
C PHE A 249 5.42 -3.63 -15.26
N LYS A 250 5.72 -3.76 -13.95
CA LYS A 250 5.00 -3.10 -12.84
C LYS A 250 4.88 -1.59 -13.01
N HIS A 251 5.91 -0.92 -13.51
CA HIS A 251 5.92 0.54 -13.67
C HIS A 251 4.85 1.05 -14.65
N SER A 252 4.45 0.23 -15.63
CA SER A 252 3.40 0.58 -16.60
C SER A 252 2.03 0.73 -15.96
N VAL A 253 1.80 0.15 -14.79
CA VAL A 253 0.56 0.37 -14.02
C VAL A 253 0.37 1.86 -13.71
N LYS A 254 1.46 2.61 -13.52
CA LYS A 254 1.40 4.06 -13.30
C LYS A 254 0.86 4.78 -14.53
N GLU A 255 1.38 4.46 -15.71
CA GLU A 255 0.95 5.07 -16.98
C GLU A 255 -0.55 4.86 -17.20
N LEU A 256 -1.03 3.66 -16.92
CA LEU A 256 -2.46 3.31 -17.00
C LEU A 256 -3.34 4.11 -16.05
N LEU A 257 -2.86 4.42 -14.85
CA LEU A 257 -3.61 5.19 -13.87
C LEU A 257 -3.56 6.71 -14.16
N ALA A 258 -2.55 7.17 -14.90
CA ALA A 258 -2.42 8.56 -15.34
C ALA A 258 -3.25 8.87 -16.60
N ASP A 259 -3.50 7.85 -17.44
CA ASP A 259 -4.20 8.03 -18.70
C ASP A 259 -5.61 8.65 -18.55
N PRO A 260 -5.89 9.82 -19.16
CA PRO A 260 -7.13 10.56 -18.97
C PRO A 260 -8.36 9.82 -19.53
N ASN A 261 -8.16 8.99 -20.56
CA ASN A 261 -9.21 8.15 -21.15
C ASN A 261 -9.76 7.13 -20.14
N LEU A 262 -8.90 6.65 -19.24
CA LEU A 262 -9.27 5.70 -18.19
C LEU A 262 -9.71 6.44 -16.92
N ALA A 263 -9.17 7.64 -16.68
CA ALA A 263 -9.46 8.46 -15.50
C ALA A 263 -10.96 8.77 -15.33
N THR A 264 -11.74 8.92 -16.41
CA THR A 264 -13.20 9.14 -16.29
C THR A 264 -13.92 7.93 -15.69
N ARG A 265 -13.51 6.72 -16.07
CA ARG A 265 -14.06 5.46 -15.55
C ARG A 265 -13.43 5.02 -14.22
N LEU A 266 -12.21 5.45 -13.94
CA LEU A 266 -11.43 5.19 -12.73
C LEU A 266 -11.53 6.34 -11.71
N SER A 267 -12.36 7.36 -11.98
CA SER A 267 -12.38 8.64 -11.24
C SER A 267 -12.70 8.49 -9.76
N GLU A 268 -13.33 7.39 -9.37
CA GLU A 268 -13.67 7.06 -7.99
C GLU A 268 -12.55 6.35 -7.20
N THR A 269 -11.42 5.99 -7.82
CA THR A 269 -10.37 5.24 -7.13
C THR A 269 -9.31 6.18 -6.54
N LYS A 270 -9.01 6.00 -5.23
CA LYS A 270 -7.96 6.74 -4.51
C LYS A 270 -6.61 6.72 -5.24
N ALA A 271 -6.20 5.57 -5.77
CA ALA A 271 -4.96 5.38 -6.52
C ALA A 271 -4.82 6.36 -7.70
N ALA A 272 -5.90 6.64 -8.43
CA ALA A 272 -5.89 7.62 -9.53
C ALA A 272 -5.74 9.06 -9.02
N GLY A 273 -6.23 9.36 -7.81
CA GLY A 273 -6.06 10.67 -7.18
C GLY A 273 -4.65 10.93 -6.66
N GLU A 274 -3.93 9.88 -6.26
CA GLU A 274 -2.52 9.92 -5.87
C GLU A 274 -1.61 10.10 -7.09
N VAL A 275 -1.81 9.30 -8.15
CA VAL A 275 -1.02 9.41 -9.39
C VAL A 275 -1.15 10.80 -10.01
N ARG A 276 -2.37 11.35 -10.08
CA ARG A 276 -2.61 12.72 -10.58
C ARG A 276 -1.91 13.79 -9.76
N ALA A 277 -1.86 13.65 -8.44
CA ALA A 277 -1.18 14.62 -7.58
C ALA A 277 0.33 14.64 -7.84
N LEU A 278 0.92 13.47 -8.02
CA LEU A 278 2.34 13.31 -8.32
C LEU A 278 2.69 13.79 -9.74
N GLU A 279 1.81 13.52 -10.71
CA GLU A 279 1.95 14.06 -12.08
C GLU A 279 1.85 15.60 -12.10
N SER A 280 0.91 16.16 -11.35
CA SER A 280 0.78 17.63 -11.20
C SER A 280 2.04 18.24 -10.60
N PHE A 281 2.67 17.56 -9.63
CA PHE A 281 3.95 17.97 -9.07
C PHE A 281 5.09 17.96 -10.09
N TYR A 282 5.23 16.88 -10.88
CA TYR A 282 6.23 16.84 -11.96
C TYR A 282 5.99 17.89 -13.05
N GLN A 283 4.72 18.11 -13.40
CA GLN A 283 4.35 19.14 -14.37
C GLN A 283 4.73 20.53 -13.84
N MET A 284 4.47 20.80 -12.56
CA MET A 284 4.84 22.06 -11.91
C MET A 284 6.35 22.28 -11.89
N MET A 285 7.14 21.24 -11.56
CA MET A 285 8.61 21.34 -11.63
C MET A 285 9.11 21.66 -13.05
N HIS A 286 8.41 21.20 -14.08
CA HIS A 286 8.78 21.49 -15.46
C HIS A 286 8.36 22.89 -15.92
N SER A 287 7.18 23.36 -15.53
CA SER A 287 6.65 24.66 -15.96
C SER A 287 7.14 25.83 -15.11
N GLU A 288 7.13 25.68 -13.78
CA GLU A 288 7.39 26.73 -12.80
C GLU A 288 8.20 26.14 -11.62
N PRO A 289 9.55 26.01 -11.75
CA PRO A 289 10.37 25.32 -10.76
C PRO A 289 10.27 25.94 -9.35
N ALA A 290 10.13 27.27 -9.27
CA ALA A 290 10.00 27.99 -8.01
C ALA A 290 8.69 27.71 -7.22
N ARG A 291 7.79 26.85 -7.71
CA ARG A 291 6.53 26.46 -7.03
C ARG A 291 6.49 25.04 -6.54
N ALA A 292 7.49 24.21 -6.86
CA ALA A 292 7.47 22.81 -6.51
C ALA A 292 8.79 22.43 -5.84
N TYR A 293 8.72 22.14 -4.54
CA TYR A 293 9.89 21.79 -3.73
C TYR A 293 9.77 20.37 -3.19
N TYR A 294 10.91 19.71 -3.01
CA TYR A 294 11.03 18.44 -2.31
C TYR A 294 12.13 18.53 -1.25
N GLY A 295 12.06 17.67 -0.24
CA GLY A 295 12.97 17.69 0.91
C GLY A 295 12.42 18.46 2.10
N ILE A 296 12.76 18.00 3.30
CA ILE A 296 12.19 18.52 4.55
C ILE A 296 12.51 20.00 4.79
N VAL A 297 13.75 20.43 4.51
CA VAL A 297 14.20 21.81 4.76
C VAL A 297 13.40 22.80 3.92
N HIS A 298 13.27 22.52 2.62
CA HIS A 298 12.51 23.37 1.69
C HIS A 298 11.02 23.43 2.03
N VAL A 299 10.44 22.28 2.38
CA VAL A 299 9.01 22.20 2.73
C VAL A 299 8.74 22.94 4.04
N GLU A 300 9.64 22.93 5.00
CA GLU A 300 9.47 23.69 6.25
C GLU A 300 9.56 25.19 6.03
N LYS A 301 10.54 25.67 5.26
CA LYS A 301 10.61 27.09 4.86
C LYS A 301 9.32 27.52 4.16
N ALA A 302 8.80 26.66 3.28
CA ALA A 302 7.54 26.93 2.59
C ALA A 302 6.31 26.91 3.52
N ASN A 303 6.37 26.16 4.62
CA ASN A 303 5.33 26.14 5.65
C ASN A 303 5.37 27.40 6.53
N GLU A 304 6.56 27.92 6.83
CA GLU A 304 6.74 29.18 7.58
C GLU A 304 6.12 30.37 6.85
N THR A 305 6.21 30.39 5.53
CA THR A 305 5.58 31.41 4.66
C THR A 305 4.13 31.08 4.29
N GLN A 306 3.56 29.97 4.79
CA GLN A 306 2.18 29.54 4.55
C GLN A 306 1.82 29.38 3.07
N ALA A 307 2.80 29.02 2.24
CA ALA A 307 2.63 28.97 0.80
C ALA A 307 2.14 27.61 0.27
N ILE A 308 2.09 26.59 1.12
CA ILE A 308 1.80 25.20 0.70
C ILE A 308 0.32 25.06 0.28
N GLU A 309 0.10 24.65 -0.97
CA GLU A 309 -1.21 24.29 -1.50
C GLU A 309 -1.48 22.79 -1.32
N LEU A 310 -0.51 21.96 -1.74
CA LEU A 310 -0.62 20.51 -1.71
C LEU A 310 0.66 19.91 -1.12
N LEU A 311 0.55 19.25 0.03
CA LEU A 311 1.63 18.48 0.64
C LEU A 311 1.51 17.00 0.24
N LEU A 312 2.59 16.45 -0.30
CA LEU A 312 2.76 15.05 -0.64
C LEU A 312 3.73 14.43 0.37
N ILE A 313 3.29 13.42 1.12
CA ILE A 313 4.14 12.77 2.12
C ILE A 313 3.99 11.25 2.07
N SER A 314 5.10 10.52 2.13
CA SER A 314 5.11 9.05 2.22
C SER A 314 4.78 8.59 3.64
N ASP A 315 3.98 7.53 3.78
CA ASP A 315 3.61 6.96 5.07
C ASP A 315 4.79 6.34 5.83
N GLU A 316 5.83 5.92 5.12
CA GLU A 316 7.09 5.41 5.69
C GLU A 316 7.77 6.43 6.61
N LEU A 317 7.67 7.73 6.31
CA LEU A 317 8.27 8.79 7.13
C LEU A 317 7.65 8.90 8.52
N PHE A 318 6.39 8.48 8.70
CA PHE A 318 5.76 8.44 10.02
C PHE A 318 6.19 7.21 10.84
N ARG A 319 6.88 6.25 10.23
CA ARG A 319 7.40 5.04 10.90
C ARG A 319 8.89 5.16 11.24
N SER A 320 9.52 6.31 11.07
CA SER A 320 10.92 6.48 11.47
C SER A 320 11.11 6.09 12.95
N SER A 321 12.14 5.29 13.25
CA SER A 321 12.49 4.90 14.63
C SER A 321 12.75 6.12 15.53
N ASP A 322 13.15 7.24 14.94
CA ASP A 322 13.30 8.50 15.65
C ASP A 322 11.95 9.17 15.93
N ILE A 323 11.59 9.20 17.22
CA ILE A 323 10.38 9.83 17.74
C ILE A 323 10.36 11.33 17.42
N ASN A 324 11.51 12.01 17.40
CA ASN A 324 11.57 13.44 17.14
C ASN A 324 11.25 13.76 15.68
N GLN A 325 11.77 12.96 14.75
CA GLN A 325 11.43 13.09 13.33
C GLN A 325 9.95 12.85 13.07
N ARG A 326 9.37 11.79 13.65
CA ARG A 326 7.93 11.53 13.54
C ARG A 326 7.10 12.73 14.04
N LYS A 327 7.43 13.27 15.21
CA LYS A 327 6.73 14.45 15.76
C LYS A 327 6.88 15.69 14.87
N ARG A 328 8.04 15.86 14.22
CA ARG A 328 8.29 16.95 13.27
C ARG A 328 7.35 16.85 12.06
N TYR A 329 7.24 15.67 11.44
CA TYR A 329 6.31 15.46 10.31
C TYR A 329 4.84 15.60 10.70
N VAL A 330 4.44 15.12 11.88
CA VAL A 330 3.05 15.29 12.37
C VAL A 330 2.72 16.77 12.54
N LYS A 331 3.62 17.55 13.17
CA LYS A 331 3.45 19.01 13.30
C LYS A 331 3.35 19.72 11.96
N LEU A 332 4.16 19.31 10.98
CA LEU A 332 4.11 19.87 9.63
C LEU A 332 2.76 19.60 8.95
N VAL A 333 2.25 18.37 9.05
CA VAL A 333 0.93 18.01 8.50
C VAL A 333 -0.19 18.81 9.15
N GLU A 334 -0.15 18.96 10.47
CA GLU A 334 -1.14 19.76 11.22
C GLU A 334 -1.07 21.24 10.81
N ALA A 335 0.13 21.82 10.74
CA ALA A 335 0.31 23.20 10.30
C ALA A 335 -0.23 23.44 8.87
N VAL A 336 0.07 22.54 7.94
CA VAL A 336 -0.44 22.66 6.56
C VAL A 336 -1.96 22.60 6.52
N LYS A 337 -2.59 21.74 7.32
CA LYS A 337 -4.06 21.67 7.43
C LYS A 337 -4.65 22.94 8.02
N ASP A 338 -4.03 23.51 9.06
CA ASP A 338 -4.46 24.76 9.69
C ASP A 338 -4.43 25.93 8.68
N TYR A 339 -3.44 25.96 7.78
CA TYR A 339 -3.34 26.95 6.71
C TYR A 339 -4.21 26.66 5.46
N SER A 340 -5.17 25.74 5.58
CA SER A 340 -6.06 25.31 4.49
C SER A 340 -5.30 24.71 3.29
N GLY A 341 -4.15 24.09 3.52
CA GLY A 341 -3.45 23.27 2.54
C GLY A 341 -4.05 21.86 2.48
N THR A 342 -4.02 21.25 1.30
CA THR A 342 -4.45 19.87 1.12
C THR A 342 -3.27 18.93 1.41
N VAL A 343 -3.46 17.94 2.28
CA VAL A 343 -2.42 16.92 2.54
C VAL A 343 -2.82 15.60 1.91
N LYS A 344 -1.92 15.01 1.12
CA LYS A 344 -2.07 13.67 0.56
C LYS A 344 -0.96 12.76 1.07
N ILE A 345 -1.36 11.74 1.82
CA ILE A 345 -0.45 10.70 2.33
C ILE A 345 -0.41 9.55 1.32
N PHE A 346 0.79 9.25 0.83
CA PHE A 346 1.07 8.19 -0.12
C PHE A 346 1.50 6.94 0.63
N SER A 347 1.05 5.79 0.16
CA SER A 347 1.55 4.50 0.66
C SER A 347 2.84 4.12 -0.04
N SER A 348 3.90 3.80 0.71
CA SER A 348 5.17 3.35 0.16
C SER A 348 5.08 2.06 -0.66
N MET A 349 4.03 1.25 -0.43
CA MET A 349 3.74 0.01 -1.17
C MET A 349 2.96 0.24 -2.48
N HIS A 350 2.65 1.49 -2.80
CA HIS A 350 2.02 1.87 -4.07
C HIS A 350 3.04 2.46 -5.04
N VAL A 351 2.80 2.32 -6.34
CA VAL A 351 3.76 2.75 -7.39
C VAL A 351 4.06 4.27 -7.32
N SER A 352 3.08 5.08 -6.92
CA SER A 352 3.28 6.52 -6.68
C SER A 352 4.13 6.78 -5.43
N GLY A 353 3.94 6.03 -4.35
CA GLY A 353 4.73 6.17 -3.12
C GLY A 353 6.19 5.77 -3.30
N GLU A 354 6.47 4.73 -4.10
CA GLU A 354 7.85 4.34 -4.46
C GLU A 354 8.63 5.51 -5.11
N GLN A 355 7.97 6.31 -5.96
CA GLN A 355 8.59 7.48 -6.59
C GLN A 355 8.77 8.64 -5.63
N LEU A 356 7.77 8.91 -4.79
CA LEU A 356 7.89 9.94 -3.77
C LEU A 356 9.02 9.60 -2.78
N GLY A 357 9.19 8.32 -2.44
CA GLY A 357 10.31 7.83 -1.62
C GLY A 357 11.68 8.12 -2.25
N GLN A 358 11.81 8.05 -3.57
CA GLN A 358 13.04 8.44 -4.28
C GLN A 358 13.31 9.96 -4.19
N LEU A 359 12.26 10.77 -3.99
CA LEU A 359 12.32 12.21 -3.78
C LEU A 359 12.31 12.57 -2.28
N SER A 360 13.10 11.87 -1.47
CA SER A 360 13.19 12.03 0.01
C SER A 360 11.91 11.72 0.81
N GLY A 361 10.83 11.31 0.15
CA GLY A 361 9.55 10.97 0.79
C GLY A 361 8.64 12.15 1.09
N ILE A 362 9.08 13.40 0.87
CA ILE A 362 8.28 14.61 1.10
C ILE A 362 8.43 15.61 -0.05
N ALA A 363 7.30 16.14 -0.52
CA ALA A 363 7.24 17.15 -1.56
C ALA A 363 6.03 18.07 -1.36
N ALA A 364 6.10 19.30 -1.87
CA ALA A 364 5.04 20.28 -1.77
C ALA A 364 4.87 21.05 -3.09
N ILE A 365 3.60 21.34 -3.43
CA ILE A 365 3.23 22.33 -4.45
C ILE A 365 2.76 23.59 -3.73
N LEU A 366 3.28 24.73 -4.18
CA LEU A 366 3.03 26.04 -3.60
C LEU A 366 1.98 26.85 -4.38
N ARG A 367 1.25 27.69 -3.65
CA ARG A 367 0.25 28.64 -4.19
C ARG A 367 0.91 29.73 -5.03
N PHE A 368 2.11 30.16 -4.65
CA PHE A 368 2.89 31.21 -5.32
C PHE A 368 4.38 30.81 -5.40
N PRO A 369 5.11 31.32 -6.41
CA PRO A 369 6.53 31.01 -6.57
C PRO A 369 7.38 31.64 -5.45
N MET A 370 8.37 30.90 -4.94
CA MET A 370 9.31 31.35 -3.91
C MET A 370 10.76 31.03 -4.29
N PRO A 371 11.39 31.86 -5.14
CA PRO A 371 12.75 31.61 -5.64
C PRO A 371 13.81 31.57 -4.51
N GLU A 372 13.57 32.29 -3.43
CA GLU A 372 14.50 32.46 -2.30
C GLU A 372 14.88 31.15 -1.61
N ILE A 373 14.01 30.12 -1.70
CA ILE A 373 14.28 28.79 -1.12
C ILE A 373 15.44 28.08 -1.85
N GLU A 374 15.65 28.34 -3.14
CA GLU A 374 16.77 27.76 -3.92
C GLU A 374 18.11 28.47 -3.68
N ASP A 375 18.09 29.74 -3.24
CA ASP A 375 19.31 30.53 -3.09
C ASP A 375 20.04 30.23 -1.76
N ASP A 376 19.31 29.88 -0.71
CA ASP A 376 19.90 29.44 0.56
C ASP A 376 20.72 28.14 0.42
N ASP A 377 20.32 27.22 -0.47
CA ASP A 377 21.07 25.99 -0.76
C ASP A 377 22.45 26.26 -1.38
N LYS A 378 22.64 27.41 -2.05
CA LYS A 378 23.93 27.82 -2.62
C LYS A 378 24.85 28.46 -1.59
N GLU A 379 24.31 29.06 -0.53
CA GLU A 379 25.11 29.65 0.55
C GLU A 379 25.64 28.55 1.50
N ASP A 380 24.83 27.54 1.82
CA ASP A 380 25.23 26.43 2.70
C ASP A 380 26.26 25.46 2.05
N GLY A 381 26.39 25.47 0.72
CA GLY A 381 27.39 24.69 -0.03
C GLY A 381 28.82 25.24 0.04
N HIS A 382 29.03 26.42 0.63
CA HIS A 382 30.35 27.08 0.70
C HIS A 382 31.05 26.98 2.08
N THR A 383 30.49 26.24 3.03
CA THR A 383 31.12 26.02 4.36
C THR A 383 31.60 24.59 4.57
N SER A 384 32.48 24.11 3.70
CA SER A 384 33.39 23.00 4.01
C SER A 384 34.59 23.02 3.07
N ASP A 385 35.58 23.84 3.42
CA ASP A 385 36.99 23.69 3.02
C ASP A 385 37.77 22.96 4.12
#